data_AF-A0A945VUP5-F1
#
_entry.id   AF-A0A945VUP5-F1
#
_cell.length_a   1.000
_cell.length_b   1.000
_cell.length_c   1.000
_cell.angle_alpha   90.00
_cell.angle_beta   90.00
_cell.angle_gamma   90.00
#
_symmetry.space_group_name_H-M   'P 1'
#
loop_
_entity.id
_entity.type
_entity.pdbx_description
1 polymer ?
#
loop_
_entity_poly.entity_id
_entity_poly.type
_entity_poly.pdbx_seq_one_letter_code
_entity_poly.pdbx_strand_id
1 'polypeptide(L)'
;MINAKKIVILCCAVLLFSSHLVLAWETMDTDEITPGMKGYGRTVFSGKQIESFDVEVLGVLKKWEAGNDMILIKMAGGPLERTGIIAGMSGSPVYIDDKLVGAVSHG
;
A
#
# COMPACT_ATOMS: atom_id res chain seq x y z
N MET A 1 -14.22 -41.07 -29.59
CA MET A 1 -15.32 -40.56 -28.75
C MET A 1 -14.77 -40.24 -27.37
N ILE A 2 -14.72 -38.97 -26.96
CA ILE A 2 -14.23 -38.58 -25.63
C ILE A 2 -15.30 -38.95 -24.60
N ASN A 3 -14.93 -39.74 -23.59
CA ASN A 3 -15.84 -40.22 -22.55
C ASN A 3 -16.17 -39.09 -21.56
N ALA A 4 -17.45 -38.96 -21.17
CA ALA A 4 -17.93 -37.98 -20.19
C ALA A 4 -17.10 -37.96 -18.89
N LYS A 5 -16.59 -39.11 -18.40
CA LYS A 5 -15.67 -39.16 -17.25
C LYS A 5 -14.37 -38.40 -17.50
N LYS A 6 -13.81 -38.46 -18.71
CA LYS A 6 -12.59 -37.73 -19.07
C LYS A 6 -12.82 -36.22 -19.12
N ILE A 7 -14.03 -35.79 -19.54
CA ILE A 7 -14.42 -34.38 -19.54
C ILE A 7 -14.55 -33.87 -18.10
N VAL A 8 -15.20 -34.62 -17.22
CA VAL A 8 -15.36 -34.24 -15.80
C VAL A 8 -14.00 -34.16 -15.09
N ILE A 9 -13.10 -35.13 -15.33
CA ILE A 9 -11.75 -35.11 -14.75
C ILE A 9 -10.95 -33.90 -15.28
N LEU A 10 -11.05 -33.60 -16.57
CA LEU A 10 -10.38 -32.43 -17.16
C LEU A 10 -10.93 -31.11 -16.59
N CYS A 11 -12.24 -30.98 -16.42
CA CYS A 11 -12.86 -29.80 -15.79
C CYS A 11 -12.44 -29.65 -14.33
N CYS A 12 -12.44 -30.72 -13.53
CA CYS A 12 -11.96 -30.67 -12.15
C CYS A 12 -10.48 -30.29 -12.08
N ALA A 13 -9.65 -30.81 -12.98
CA ALA A 13 -8.24 -30.43 -13.04
C ALA A 13 -8.07 -28.94 -13.38
N VAL A 14 -8.78 -28.41 -14.38
CA VAL A 14 -8.71 -26.98 -14.76
C VAL A 14 -9.19 -26.06 -13.62
N LEU A 15 -10.24 -26.46 -12.90
CA LEU A 15 -10.74 -25.70 -11.74
C LEU A 15 -9.75 -25.70 -10.58
N LEU A 16 -9.03 -26.80 -10.36
CA LEU A 16 -7.98 -26.88 -9.32
C LEU A 16 -6.71 -26.09 -9.67
N PHE A 17 -6.43 -25.86 -10.96
CA PHE A 17 -5.29 -25.06 -11.41
C PHE A 17 -5.57 -23.54 -11.49
N SER A 18 -6.83 -23.11 -11.46
CA SER A 18 -7.22 -21.70 -11.65
C SER A 18 -7.18 -20.84 -10.38
N SER A 19 -6.89 -21.43 -9.21
CA SER A 19 -7.02 -20.80 -7.89
C SER A 19 -5.78 -20.03 -7.39
N HIS A 20 -4.77 -19.79 -8.23
CA HIS A 20 -3.49 -19.21 -7.80
C HIS A 20 -3.22 -17.75 -8.23
N LEU A 21 -4.24 -16.99 -8.68
CA LEU A 21 -4.08 -15.53 -8.82
C LEU A 21 -4.15 -14.87 -7.44
N VAL A 22 -3.06 -14.97 -6.69
CA VAL A 22 -2.84 -14.13 -5.50
C VAL A 22 -2.47 -12.75 -6.00
N LEU A 23 -3.44 -11.82 -6.00
CA LEU A 23 -3.18 -10.41 -6.24
C LEU A 23 -2.55 -9.82 -4.97
N ALA A 24 -1.23 -9.97 -4.84
CA ALA A 24 -0.48 -9.21 -3.86
C ALA A 24 -0.44 -7.74 -4.30
N TRP A 25 -0.54 -6.82 -3.35
CA TRP A 25 -0.31 -5.41 -3.63
C TRP A 25 1.17 -5.21 -3.98
N GLU A 26 1.47 -4.52 -5.08
CA GLU A 26 2.86 -4.22 -5.44
C GLU A 26 3.48 -3.28 -4.40
N THR A 27 4.58 -3.70 -3.79
CA THR A 27 5.36 -2.88 -2.87
C THR A 27 6.54 -2.25 -3.59
N MET A 28 6.95 -1.06 -3.16
CA MET A 28 8.19 -0.41 -3.63
C MET A 28 9.27 -0.57 -2.58
N ASP A 29 10.48 -0.92 -2.99
CA ASP A 29 11.62 -0.94 -2.06
C ASP A 29 12.05 0.49 -1.72
N THR A 30 12.50 0.69 -0.49
CA THR A 30 13.04 1.97 -0.03
C THR A 30 14.26 2.47 -0.80
N ASP A 31 15.00 1.60 -1.50
CA ASP A 31 16.11 1.98 -2.39
C ASP A 31 15.63 2.60 -3.71
N GLU A 32 14.37 2.38 -4.10
CA GLU A 32 13.75 3.00 -5.28
C GLU A 32 13.21 4.41 -4.95
N ILE A 33 13.05 4.74 -3.67
CA ILE A 33 12.42 5.97 -3.21
C ILE A 33 13.42 7.12 -3.16
N THR A 34 13.08 8.23 -3.82
CA THR A 34 13.93 9.42 -3.90
C THR A 34 13.17 10.69 -3.48
N PRO A 35 13.87 11.70 -2.91
CA PRO A 35 13.26 12.99 -2.61
C PRO A 35 12.56 13.63 -3.81
N GLY A 36 11.40 14.23 -3.57
CA GLY A 36 10.56 14.88 -4.58
C GLY A 36 9.55 13.95 -5.25
N MET A 37 9.63 12.63 -5.03
CA MET A 37 8.56 11.71 -5.43
C MET A 37 7.24 12.11 -4.75
N LYS A 38 6.14 12.01 -5.50
CA LYS A 38 4.80 12.34 -5.04
C LYS A 38 3.93 11.10 -4.99
N GLY A 39 2.95 11.12 -4.11
CA GLY A 39 2.03 10.02 -3.95
C GLY A 39 0.81 10.43 -3.16
N TYR A 40 0.11 9.44 -2.63
CA TYR A 40 -1.03 9.66 -1.76
C TYR A 40 -1.03 8.66 -0.62
N GLY A 41 -1.66 9.02 0.50
CA GLY A 41 -2.03 8.07 1.54
C GLY A 41 -3.53 8.02 1.73
N ARG A 42 -4.01 7.00 2.45
CA ARG A 42 -5.44 6.84 2.76
C ARG A 42 -5.64 6.70 4.26
N THR A 43 -6.63 7.40 4.80
CA THR A 43 -6.94 7.36 6.23
C THR A 43 -8.43 7.59 6.46
N VAL A 44 -8.88 7.51 7.72
CA VAL A 44 -10.21 7.94 8.14
C VAL A 44 -10.04 9.13 9.07
N PHE A 45 -10.36 10.33 8.60
CA PHE A 45 -10.31 11.53 9.44
C PHE A 45 -11.51 11.62 10.38
N SER A 46 -12.67 11.11 9.96
CA SER A 46 -13.87 11.09 10.78
C SER A 46 -14.83 9.95 10.42
N GLY A 47 -15.48 9.40 11.44
CA GLY A 47 -16.47 8.33 11.30
C GLY A 47 -15.87 7.05 10.71
N LYS A 48 -16.20 6.75 9.45
CA LYS A 48 -15.79 5.53 8.74
C LYS A 48 -15.40 5.79 7.29
N GLN A 49 -15.35 7.05 6.87
CA GLN A 49 -15.10 7.41 5.48
C GLN A 49 -13.60 7.37 5.23
N ILE A 50 -13.18 6.59 4.24
CA ILE A 50 -11.80 6.57 3.78
C ILE A 50 -11.58 7.76 2.85
N GLU A 51 -10.59 8.58 3.17
CA GLU A 51 -10.21 9.77 2.44
C GLU A 51 -8.72 9.71 2.09
N SER A 52 -8.36 10.36 0.98
CA SER A 52 -6.97 10.45 0.54
C SER A 52 -6.33 11.75 1.00
N PHE A 53 -5.01 11.71 1.21
CA PHE A 53 -4.17 12.88 1.44
C PHE A 53 -2.94 12.81 0.54
N ASP A 54 -2.39 13.96 0.19
CA ASP A 54 -1.22 14.05 -0.69
C ASP A 54 0.07 13.84 0.11
N VAL A 55 1.07 13.21 -0.51
CA VAL A 55 2.41 13.06 0.06
C VAL A 55 3.51 13.50 -0.90
N GLU A 56 4.57 14.05 -0.34
CA GLU A 56 5.83 14.33 -1.02
C GLU A 56 6.99 13.74 -0.21
N VAL A 57 7.85 12.95 -0.86
CA VAL A 57 9.03 12.36 -0.23
C VAL A 57 10.08 13.42 0.03
N LEU A 58 10.55 13.52 1.27
CA LEU A 58 11.64 14.39 1.67
C LEU A 58 12.98 13.63 1.70
N GLY A 59 12.95 12.32 1.94
CA GLY A 59 14.11 11.44 1.89
C GLY A 59 13.89 10.12 2.61
N VAL A 60 14.94 9.30 2.68
CA VAL A 60 14.92 8.00 3.36
C VAL A 60 16.06 7.95 4.37
N LEU A 61 15.72 7.69 5.63
CA LEU A 61 16.68 7.42 6.69
C LEU A 61 16.93 5.91 6.77
N LYS A 62 18.11 5.48 6.39
CA LYS A 62 18.49 4.07 6.39
C LYS A 62 18.77 3.58 7.81
N LYS A 63 18.29 2.39 8.17
CA LYS A 63 18.51 1.70 9.46
C LYS A 63 18.17 2.57 10.68
N TRP A 64 17.06 3.29 10.62
CA TRP A 64 16.61 4.22 11.65
C TRP A 64 16.33 3.53 12.99
N GLU A 65 15.43 2.54 13.01
CA GLU A 65 15.02 1.86 14.24
C GLU A 65 14.89 0.36 14.01
N ALA A 66 15.53 -0.43 14.89
CA ALA A 66 15.60 -1.89 14.78
C ALA A 66 16.07 -2.39 13.40
N GLY A 67 16.86 -1.59 12.68
CA GLY A 67 17.34 -1.89 11.34
C GLY A 67 16.37 -1.59 10.19
N ASN A 68 15.17 -1.06 10.48
CA ASN A 68 14.21 -0.65 9.46
C ASN A 68 14.54 0.74 8.92
N ASP A 69 14.22 0.95 7.65
CA ASP A 69 14.32 2.25 7.01
C ASP A 69 13.09 3.11 7.30
N MET A 70 13.28 4.43 7.40
CA MET A 70 12.19 5.39 7.60
C MET A 70 12.10 6.33 6.40
N ILE A 71 10.94 6.36 5.74
CA ILE A 71 10.65 7.30 4.67
C ILE A 71 10.10 8.58 5.30
N LEU A 72 10.80 9.69 5.10
CA LEU A 72 10.34 11.01 5.51
C LEU A 72 9.43 11.58 4.43
N ILE A 73 8.21 11.92 4.79
CA ILE A 73 7.22 12.51 3.89
C ILE A 73 6.67 13.80 4.45
N LYS A 74 6.32 14.73 3.56
CA LYS A 74 5.44 15.86 3.84
C LYS A 74 4.03 15.46 3.43
N MET A 75 3.08 15.60 4.34
CA MET A 75 1.67 15.29 4.09
C MET A 75 0.87 16.59 3.90
N ALA A 76 -0.11 16.58 3.01
CA ALA A 76 -0.97 17.72 2.73
C ALA A 76 -2.40 17.28 2.33
N GLY A 77 -3.31 18.25 2.31
CA GLY A 77 -4.70 18.05 1.86
C GLY A 77 -5.70 17.82 2.99
N GLY A 78 -6.95 18.19 2.71
CA GLY A 78 -8.08 17.99 3.62
C GLY A 78 -7.86 18.61 5.02
N PRO A 79 -8.21 17.91 6.10
CA PRO A 79 -8.03 18.40 7.47
C PRO A 79 -6.57 18.69 7.86
N LEU A 80 -5.60 18.00 7.23
CA LEU A 80 -4.18 18.06 7.60
C LEU A 80 -3.57 19.46 7.48
N GLU A 81 -4.07 20.29 6.57
CA GLU A 81 -3.59 21.67 6.39
C GLU A 81 -3.76 22.53 7.65
N ARG A 82 -4.71 22.17 8.52
CA ARG A 82 -5.00 22.88 9.76
C ARG A 82 -4.56 22.10 11.00
N THR A 83 -4.67 20.78 10.95
CA THR A 83 -4.48 19.93 12.14
C THR A 83 -3.08 19.34 12.25
N GLY A 84 -2.34 19.22 11.14
CA GLY A 84 -1.22 18.29 11.07
C GLY A 84 -1.67 16.84 11.27
N ILE A 85 -0.74 15.98 11.69
CA ILE A 85 -1.04 14.56 11.96
C ILE A 85 -1.97 14.45 13.18
N ILE A 86 -3.05 13.68 13.02
CA ILE A 86 -4.06 13.46 14.07
C ILE A 86 -3.80 12.10 14.74
N ALA A 87 -3.99 12.02 16.06
CA ALA A 87 -3.94 10.75 16.77
C ALA A 87 -4.92 9.74 16.16
N GLY A 88 -4.43 8.52 15.91
CA GLY A 88 -5.20 7.46 15.22
C GLY A 88 -4.86 7.30 13.73
N MET A 89 -4.05 8.19 13.14
CA MET A 89 -3.55 7.99 11.77
C MET A 89 -2.47 6.91 11.65
N SER A 90 -1.94 6.41 12.77
CA SER A 90 -0.96 5.31 12.76
C SER A 90 -1.49 4.10 11.99
N GLY A 91 -0.69 3.58 11.07
CA GLY A 91 -1.06 2.47 10.18
C GLY A 91 -1.75 2.90 8.88
N SER A 92 -2.00 4.21 8.66
CA SER A 92 -2.55 4.69 7.38
C SER A 92 -1.59 4.39 6.23
N PRO A 93 -2.00 3.62 5.18
CA PRO A 93 -1.10 3.25 4.10
C PRO A 93 -0.74 4.44 3.20
N VAL A 94 0.48 4.43 2.69
CA VAL A 94 1.04 5.44 1.78
C VAL A 94 1.51 4.76 0.50
N TYR A 95 1.24 5.40 -0.63
CA TYR A 95 1.47 4.90 -1.97
C TYR A 95 2.23 5.90 -2.84
N ILE A 96 3.13 5.39 -3.68
CA ILE A 96 3.84 6.13 -4.74
C ILE A 96 3.75 5.26 -5.99
N ASP A 97 3.35 5.84 -7.13
CA ASP A 97 3.09 5.11 -8.38
C ASP A 97 2.18 3.89 -8.18
N ASP A 98 1.12 4.04 -7.38
CA ASP A 98 0.17 3.00 -6.95
C ASP A 98 0.79 1.80 -6.19
N LYS A 99 2.08 1.85 -5.85
CA LYS A 99 2.77 0.84 -5.04
C LYS A 99 2.76 1.22 -3.57
N LEU A 100 2.54 0.25 -2.69
CA LEU A 100 2.59 0.47 -1.24
C LEU A 100 4.03 0.69 -0.82
N VAL A 101 4.32 1.85 -0.22
CA VAL A 101 5.67 2.20 0.23
C VAL A 101 5.83 2.13 1.75
N GLY A 102 4.72 2.15 2.49
CA GLY A 102 4.74 2.08 3.94
C GLY A 102 3.44 2.54 4.57
N ALA A 103 3.50 2.83 5.87
CA ALA A 103 2.38 3.36 6.64
C ALA A 103 2.82 4.54 7.51
N VAL A 104 1.91 5.48 7.74
CA VAL A 104 2.11 6.59 8.68
C VAL A 104 2.37 6.00 10.06
N SER A 105 3.46 6.43 10.70
CA SER A 105 3.91 5.87 11.98
C SER A 105 4.15 6.97 13.01
N HIS A 106 4.89 8.02 12.64
CA HIS A 106 5.27 9.13 13.51
C HIS A 106 5.26 10.45 12.72
N GLY A 107 5.06 11.56 13.43
CA GLY A 107 5.33 12.91 12.94
C GLY A 107 4.69 14.00 13.79
#